data_AF-A0AAV6CZU4-F1
#
_entry.id   AF-A0AAV6CZU4-F1
#
_cell.length_a   1.000
_cell.length_b   1.000
_cell.length_c   1.000
_cell.angle_alpha   90.00
_cell.angle_beta   90.00
_cell.angle_gamma   90.00
#
_symmetry.space_group_name_H-M   'P 1'
#
loop_
_entity.id
_entity.type
_entity.pdbx_description
1 polymer ?
#
loop_
_entity_poly.entity_id
_entity_poly.type
_entity_poly.pdbx_seq_one_letter_code
_entity_poly.pdbx_strand_id
1 'polypeptide(L)'
;MERLIVDGYNIIHAWPSLKRLLGVSLEAARDKLVERLSVYALVTGAEVTVVFDAHRAASRTNSEQMVEGVRVIFARKGHSADQVIERLAYGATGAGDMVTVATSDHSQSDMVRGMGGAVISATELERRMIEAEEELGRRVQKYAR
;
A
#
# COMPACT_ATOMS: atom_id res chain seq x y z
N MET A 1 4.78 10.16 -13.00
CA MET A 1 5.13 8.77 -12.62
C MET A 1 3.89 8.07 -12.10
N GLU A 2 3.82 6.74 -12.07
CA GLU A 2 2.72 6.04 -11.40
C GLU A 2 3.02 5.87 -9.91
N ARG A 3 2.10 6.32 -9.05
CA ARG A 3 2.20 6.16 -7.59
C ARG A 3 1.03 5.38 -7.04
N LEU A 4 1.33 4.33 -6.29
CA LEU A 4 0.35 3.58 -5.53
C LEU A 4 0.51 3.88 -4.03
N ILE A 5 -0.52 4.43 -3.41
CA ILE A 5 -0.57 4.66 -1.96
C ILE A 5 -1.58 3.68 -1.35
N VAL A 6 -1.15 2.89 -0.37
CA VAL A 6 -1.93 1.78 0.18
C VAL A 6 -2.28 2.06 1.64
N ASP A 7 -3.56 1.99 1.98
CA ASP A 7 -4.00 1.91 3.38
C ASP A 7 -3.79 0.49 3.90
N GLY A 8 -2.69 0.29 4.62
CA GLY A 8 -2.23 -1.05 4.99
C GLY A 8 -3.22 -1.83 5.85
N TYR A 9 -3.92 -1.17 6.78
CA TYR A 9 -4.87 -1.87 7.65
C TYR A 9 -6.19 -2.16 6.98
N ASN A 10 -6.66 -1.27 6.10
CA ASN A 10 -7.80 -1.56 5.24
C ASN A 10 -7.55 -2.84 4.42
N ILE A 11 -6.37 -2.93 3.80
CA ILE A 11 -5.97 -4.09 3.01
C ILE A 11 -5.85 -5.37 3.86
N ILE A 12 -5.12 -5.31 4.97
CA ILE A 12 -4.93 -6.49 5.84
C ILE A 12 -6.28 -7.04 6.34
N HIS A 13 -7.23 -6.18 6.69
CA HIS A 13 -8.56 -6.60 7.14
C HIS A 13 -9.44 -7.16 6.02
N ALA A 14 -9.24 -6.70 4.79
CA ALA A 14 -10.02 -7.12 3.63
C ALA A 14 -9.56 -8.47 3.08
N TRP A 15 -8.25 -8.75 3.08
CA TRP A 15 -7.70 -9.97 2.45
C TRP A 15 -7.72 -11.16 3.42
N PRO A 16 -8.43 -12.25 3.12
CA PRO A 16 -8.55 -13.39 4.03
C PRO A 16 -7.19 -14.01 4.42
N SER A 17 -6.21 -13.98 3.52
CA SER A 17 -4.85 -14.47 3.75
C SER A 17 -4.12 -13.68 4.84
N LEU A 18 -4.16 -12.33 4.76
CA LEU A 18 -3.52 -11.43 5.71
C LEU A 18 -4.30 -11.37 7.04
N LYS A 19 -5.64 -11.41 6.98
CA LYS A 19 -6.50 -11.41 8.16
C LYS A 19 -6.25 -12.63 9.06
N ARG A 20 -5.95 -13.81 8.48
CA ARG A 20 -5.54 -14.98 9.26
C ARG A 20 -4.24 -14.75 10.02
N LEU A 21 -3.28 -14.03 9.40
CA LEU A 21 -2.01 -13.70 10.05
C LEU A 21 -2.18 -12.72 11.20
N LEU A 22 -3.18 -11.82 11.17
CA LEU A 22 -3.48 -10.95 12.32
C LEU A 22 -3.79 -11.72 13.61
N GLY A 23 -4.39 -12.90 13.50
CA GLY A 23 -4.65 -13.76 14.66
C GLY A 23 -3.39 -14.39 15.26
N VAL A 24 -2.27 -14.36 14.53
CA VAL A 24 -0.97 -14.92 14.94
C VAL A 24 -0.02 -13.79 15.35
N SER A 25 0.24 -12.85 14.44
CA SER A 25 1.10 -11.69 14.64
C SER A 25 0.73 -10.56 13.69
N LEU A 26 0.54 -9.37 14.26
CA LEU A 26 0.34 -8.15 13.48
C LEU A 26 1.55 -7.83 12.59
N GLU A 27 2.76 -8.10 13.08
CA GLU A 27 4.00 -7.89 12.34
C GLU A 27 4.04 -8.81 11.11
N ALA A 28 3.72 -10.10 11.28
CA ALA A 28 3.68 -11.05 10.17
C ALA A 28 2.68 -10.65 9.07
N ALA A 29 1.52 -10.08 9.45
CA ALA A 29 0.55 -9.59 8.47
C ALA A 29 1.07 -8.37 7.69
N ARG A 30 1.80 -7.46 8.36
CA ARG A 30 2.42 -6.29 7.73
C ARG A 30 3.55 -6.70 6.79
N ASP A 31 4.45 -7.56 7.27
CA ASP A 31 5.57 -8.05 6.47
C ASP A 31 5.07 -8.77 5.23
N LYS A 32 4.05 -9.62 5.38
CA LYS A 32 3.46 -10.30 4.23
C LYS A 32 2.81 -9.35 3.24
N LEU A 33 2.16 -8.27 3.72
CA LEU A 33 1.64 -7.25 2.81
C LEU A 33 2.78 -6.54 2.05
N VAL A 34 3.84 -6.14 2.75
CA VAL A 34 4.99 -5.45 2.15
C VAL A 34 5.69 -6.32 1.10
N GLU A 35 5.87 -7.61 1.36
CA GLU A 35 6.42 -8.59 0.41
C GLU A 35 5.60 -8.66 -0.89
N ARG A 36 4.26 -8.68 -0.79
CA ARG A 36 3.40 -8.69 -1.99
C ARG A 36 3.48 -7.37 -2.76
N LEU A 37 3.52 -6.25 -2.02
CA LEU A 37 3.68 -4.92 -2.61
C LEU A 37 5.04 -4.74 -3.28
N SER A 38 6.11 -5.35 -2.78
CA SER A 38 7.45 -5.27 -3.38
C SER A 38 7.50 -5.99 -4.73
N VAL A 39 6.87 -7.17 -4.83
CA VAL A 39 6.68 -7.88 -6.11
C VAL A 39 5.92 -7.01 -7.11
N TYR A 40 4.82 -6.37 -6.68
CA TYR A 40 4.05 -5.49 -7.56
C TYR A 40 4.84 -4.26 -8.01
N ALA A 41 5.56 -3.60 -7.10
CA ALA A 41 6.44 -2.48 -7.43
C ALA A 41 7.48 -2.89 -8.46
N LEU A 42 8.09 -4.06 -8.29
CA LEU A 42 9.10 -4.60 -9.21
C LEU A 42 8.53 -4.91 -10.60
N VAL A 43 7.33 -5.51 -10.67
CA VAL A 43 6.73 -5.94 -11.95
C VAL A 43 6.19 -4.76 -12.75
N THR A 44 5.57 -3.80 -12.06
CA THR A 44 4.91 -2.63 -12.68
C THR A 44 5.82 -1.43 -12.84
N GLY A 45 6.87 -1.30 -12.02
CA GLY A 45 7.69 -0.09 -11.94
C GLY A 45 7.03 1.08 -11.21
N ALA A 46 5.86 0.88 -10.58
CA ALA A 46 5.18 1.91 -9.81
C ALA A 46 5.93 2.22 -8.50
N GLU A 47 5.91 3.49 -8.08
CA GLU A 47 6.36 3.86 -6.73
C GLU A 47 5.26 3.49 -5.73
N VAL A 48 5.54 2.51 -4.87
CA VAL A 48 4.56 2.01 -3.89
C VAL A 48 4.88 2.55 -2.50
N THR A 49 3.88 3.19 -1.88
CA THR A 49 3.91 3.59 -0.47
C THR A 49 2.78 2.89 0.29
N VAL A 50 3.09 2.23 1.40
CA VAL A 50 2.07 1.69 2.33
C VAL A 50 2.09 2.47 3.63
N VAL A 51 0.89 2.84 4.09
CA VAL A 51 0.68 3.59 5.32
C VAL A 51 -0.03 2.71 6.34
N PHE A 52 0.53 2.59 7.53
CA PHE A 52 -0.08 1.89 8.67
C PHE A 52 -0.43 2.89 9.78
N ASP A 53 -1.64 2.80 10.32
CA ASP A 53 -2.04 3.61 11.47
C ASP A 53 -1.27 3.24 12.76
N ALA A 54 -1.16 4.19 13.66
CA ALA A 54 -0.51 4.14 14.95
C ALA A 54 -1.34 3.36 15.99
N HIS A 55 -1.68 2.08 15.75
CA HIS A 55 -2.39 1.30 16.78
C HIS A 55 -1.58 1.17 18.09
N ARG A 56 -0.24 1.26 18.04
CA ARG A 56 0.66 1.18 19.20
C ARG A 56 1.96 2.01 19.05
N ALA A 57 1.95 3.11 18.31
CA ALA A 57 3.18 3.90 18.16
C ALA A 57 3.48 4.67 19.47
N ALA A 58 4.58 4.32 20.14
CA ALA A 58 5.15 5.11 21.24
C ALA A 58 5.88 6.37 20.72
N SER A 59 6.13 6.44 19.40
CA SER A 59 6.86 7.53 18.76
C SER A 59 6.02 8.80 18.59
N ARG A 60 6.66 9.96 18.80
CA ARG A 60 6.08 11.30 18.57
C ARG A 60 6.16 11.75 17.11
N THR A 61 6.86 10.99 16.25
CA THR A 61 7.05 11.28 14.83
C THR A 61 6.64 10.08 13.98
N ASN A 62 6.21 10.34 12.74
CA ASN A 62 6.03 9.27 11.76
C ASN A 62 7.38 8.56 11.59
N SER A 63 7.37 7.24 11.56
CA SER A 63 8.56 6.48 11.17
C SER A 63 8.39 6.03 9.73
N GLU A 64 9.46 6.20 8.95
CA GLU A 64 9.51 5.84 7.55
C GLU A 64 10.70 4.92 7.33
N GLN A 65 10.48 3.88 6.51
CA GLN A 65 11.53 2.97 6.09
C GLN A 65 11.29 2.52 4.65
N MET A 66 12.37 2.15 3.96
CA MET A 66 12.31 1.53 2.64
C MET A 66 12.54 0.03 2.80
N VAL A 67 11.59 -0.79 2.38
CA VAL A 67 11.67 -2.25 2.46
C VAL A 67 11.43 -2.81 1.07
N GLU A 68 12.46 -3.43 0.49
CA GLU A 68 12.37 -4.08 -0.84
C GLU A 68 11.78 -3.17 -1.94
N GLY A 69 12.10 -1.87 -1.92
CA GLY A 69 11.57 -0.91 -2.89
C GLY A 69 10.17 -0.37 -2.58
N VAL A 70 9.56 -0.79 -1.47
CA VAL A 70 8.30 -0.23 -0.94
C VAL A 70 8.60 0.75 0.17
N ARG A 71 8.01 1.94 0.08
CA ARG A 71 8.08 2.95 1.13
C ARG A 71 7.03 2.64 2.20
N VAL A 72 7.46 2.30 3.40
CA VAL A 72 6.59 1.95 4.53
C VAL A 72 6.55 3.11 5.51
N ILE A 73 5.35 3.62 5.80
CA ILE A 73 5.14 4.71 6.76
C ILE A 73 4.23 4.22 7.88
N PHE A 74 4.67 4.41 9.11
CA PHE A 74 3.80 4.32 10.28
C PHE A 74 3.39 5.73 10.69
N ALA A 75 2.09 5.97 10.74
CA ALA A 75 1.55 7.21 11.27
C ALA A 75 1.97 7.36 12.75
N ARG A 76 2.15 8.60 13.21
CA ARG A 76 2.41 8.92 14.61
C ARG A 76 1.14 8.87 15.44
N LYS A 77 1.29 8.73 16.77
CA LYS A 77 0.16 8.78 17.71
C LYS A 77 -0.64 10.08 17.54
N GLY A 78 -1.95 9.95 17.35
CA GLY A 78 -2.89 11.08 17.16
C GLY A 78 -3.01 11.58 15.72
N HIS A 79 -2.35 10.93 14.76
CA HIS A 79 -2.57 11.12 13.33
C HIS A 79 -3.11 9.83 12.74
N SER A 80 -4.15 9.93 11.90
CA SER A 80 -4.68 8.78 11.18
C SER A 80 -3.88 8.49 9.93
N ALA A 81 -3.94 7.23 9.46
CA ALA A 81 -3.40 6.85 8.15
C ALA A 81 -3.98 7.75 7.03
N ASP A 82 -5.28 8.04 7.10
CA ASP A 82 -6.01 9.00 6.27
C ASP A 82 -5.26 10.31 6.03
N GLN A 83 -4.87 11.01 7.10
CA GLN A 83 -4.17 12.31 6.99
C GLN A 83 -2.80 12.19 6.29
N VAL A 84 -2.12 11.06 6.50
CA VAL A 84 -0.84 10.79 5.84
C VAL A 84 -1.06 10.52 4.36
N ILE A 85 -2.06 9.69 4.02
CA ILE A 85 -2.44 9.37 2.64
C ILE A 85 -2.85 10.64 1.89
N GLU A 86 -3.73 11.46 2.48
CA GLU A 86 -4.15 12.77 1.97
C GLU A 86 -2.96 13.64 1.58
N ARG A 87 -2.01 13.81 2.50
CA ARG A 87 -0.84 14.64 2.27
C ARG A 87 0.05 14.10 1.15
N LEU A 88 0.22 12.78 1.08
CA LEU A 88 1.02 12.14 0.05
C LEU A 88 0.35 12.24 -1.33
N ALA A 89 -0.94 11.96 -1.39
CA ALA A 89 -1.74 12.04 -2.61
C ALA A 89 -1.74 13.47 -3.14
N TYR A 90 -2.03 14.47 -2.29
CA TYR A 90 -2.02 15.87 -2.68
C TYR A 90 -0.67 16.32 -3.23
N GLY A 91 0.43 15.98 -2.53
CA GLY A 91 1.77 16.35 -2.96
C GLY A 91 2.18 15.71 -4.28
N ALA A 92 1.84 14.43 -4.48
CA ALA A 92 2.14 13.70 -5.70
C ALA A 92 1.31 14.21 -6.90
N THR A 93 0.01 14.40 -6.70
CA THR A 93 -0.85 14.96 -7.76
C THR A 93 -0.41 16.38 -8.14
N GLY A 94 -0.03 17.21 -7.16
CA GLY A 94 0.51 18.54 -7.41
C GLY A 94 1.85 18.54 -8.17
N ALA A 95 2.60 17.44 -8.12
CA ALA A 95 3.82 17.23 -8.89
C ALA A 95 3.56 16.65 -10.30
N GLY A 96 2.30 16.35 -10.66
CA GLY A 96 1.91 15.78 -11.94
C GLY A 96 1.98 14.26 -12.01
N ASP A 97 2.04 13.56 -10.87
CA ASP A 97 2.01 12.10 -10.83
C ASP A 97 0.60 11.51 -11.01
N MET A 98 0.54 10.32 -11.59
CA MET A 98 -0.68 9.51 -11.64
C MET A 98 -0.83 8.76 -10.32
N VAL A 99 -1.61 9.34 -9.40
CA VAL A 99 -1.83 8.79 -8.07
C VAL A 99 -3.00 7.82 -8.07
N THR A 100 -2.77 6.61 -7.56
CA THR A 100 -3.82 5.66 -7.21
C THR A 100 -3.75 5.35 -5.71
N VAL A 101 -4.88 5.48 -5.02
CA VAL A 101 -5.00 5.08 -3.62
C VAL A 101 -5.77 3.76 -3.51
N ALA A 102 -5.21 2.80 -2.79
CA ALA A 102 -5.89 1.54 -2.48
C ALA A 102 -6.55 1.62 -1.09
N THR A 103 -7.86 1.81 -1.09
CA THR A 103 -8.69 1.84 0.10
C THR A 103 -10.12 1.46 -0.26
N SER A 104 -10.87 0.95 0.72
CA SER A 104 -12.31 0.70 0.61
C SER A 104 -13.12 1.67 1.48
N ASP A 105 -12.48 2.68 2.07
CA ASP A 105 -13.18 3.75 2.80
C ASP A 105 -13.74 4.80 1.83
N HIS A 106 -15.04 5.09 1.95
CA HIS A 106 -15.74 6.01 1.07
C HIS A 106 -15.27 7.46 1.24
N SER A 107 -14.98 7.90 2.46
CA SER A 107 -14.55 9.27 2.73
C SER A 107 -13.18 9.57 2.13
N GLN A 108 -12.24 8.61 2.26
CA GLN A 108 -10.94 8.68 1.58
C GLN A 108 -11.12 8.65 0.06
N SER A 109 -12.03 7.79 -0.44
CA SER A 109 -12.25 7.66 -1.88
C SER A 109 -12.70 8.98 -2.52
N ASP A 110 -13.65 9.66 -1.90
CA ASP A 110 -14.19 10.93 -2.41
C ASP A 110 -13.13 12.03 -2.40
N MET A 111 -12.32 12.10 -1.34
CA MET A 111 -11.24 13.07 -1.23
C MET A 111 -10.16 12.86 -2.31
N VAL A 112 -9.70 11.62 -2.51
CA VAL A 112 -8.68 11.31 -3.53
C VAL A 112 -9.19 11.65 -4.93
N ARG A 113 -10.44 11.30 -5.23
CA ARG A 113 -11.07 11.63 -6.51
C ARG A 113 -11.21 13.15 -6.70
N GLY A 114 -11.58 13.87 -5.64
CA GLY A 114 -11.72 15.32 -5.66
C GLY A 114 -10.42 16.07 -6.00
N MET A 115 -9.27 15.49 -5.68
CA MET A 115 -7.95 16.05 -6.05
C MET A 115 -7.40 15.52 -7.38
N GLY A 116 -8.14 14.70 -8.12
CA GLY A 116 -7.71 14.16 -9.42
C GLY A 116 -6.93 12.84 -9.35
N GLY A 117 -6.89 12.19 -8.19
CA GLY A 117 -6.34 10.84 -8.04
C GLY A 117 -7.36 9.74 -8.38
N ALA A 118 -6.87 8.54 -8.65
CA ALA A 118 -7.67 7.33 -8.81
C ALA A 118 -7.78 6.55 -7.49
N VAL A 119 -8.82 5.74 -7.36
CA VAL A 119 -9.02 4.87 -6.19
C VAL A 119 -9.34 3.46 -6.66
N ILE A 120 -8.72 2.47 -6.03
CA ILE A 120 -9.01 1.05 -6.24
C ILE A 120 -9.39 0.40 -4.90
N SER A 121 -10.31 -0.56 -4.96
CA SER A 121 -10.72 -1.33 -3.78
C SER A 121 -9.64 -2.29 -3.34
N ALA A 122 -9.75 -2.79 -2.10
CA ALA A 122 -8.86 -3.83 -1.61
C ALA A 122 -8.89 -5.09 -2.49
N THR A 123 -10.06 -5.50 -2.97
CA THR A 123 -10.20 -6.67 -3.86
C THR A 123 -9.53 -6.45 -5.21
N GLU A 124 -9.66 -5.27 -5.81
CA GLU A 124 -9.00 -4.97 -7.07
C GLU A 124 -7.47 -4.91 -6.90
N LEU A 125 -6.99 -4.36 -5.78
CA LEU A 125 -5.57 -4.43 -5.45
C LEU A 125 -5.11 -5.89 -5.33
N GLU A 126 -5.86 -6.75 -4.65
CA GLU A 126 -5.49 -8.17 -4.48
C GLU A 126 -5.32 -8.87 -5.83
N ARG A 127 -6.28 -8.65 -6.74
CA ARG A 127 -6.23 -9.21 -8.10
C ARG A 127 -4.97 -8.77 -8.83
N ARG A 128 -4.66 -7.47 -8.81
CA ARG A 128 -3.45 -6.92 -9.44
C ARG A 128 -2.15 -7.48 -8.86
N MET A 129 -2.11 -7.73 -7.55
CA MET A 129 -0.95 -8.34 -6.88
C MET A 129 -0.74 -9.78 -7.34
N ILE A 130 -1.82 -10.57 -7.40
CA ILE A 130 -1.77 -11.96 -7.90
C ILE A 130 -1.25 -11.98 -9.34
N GLU A 131 -1.76 -11.09 -10.19
CA GLU A 131 -1.32 -10.99 -11.59
C GLU A 131 0.17 -10.64 -11.71
N ALA A 132 0.66 -9.72 -10.86
CA ALA A 132 2.08 -9.38 -10.80
C ALA A 132 2.95 -10.56 -10.32
N GLU A 133 2.51 -11.27 -9.28
CA GLU A 133 3.19 -12.47 -8.74
C GLU A 133 3.31 -13.58 -9.81
N GLU A 134 2.22 -13.84 -10.54
CA GLU A 134 2.23 -14.79 -11.65
C GLU A 134 3.14 -14.36 -12.79
N GLU A 135 3.13 -13.06 -13.14
CA GLU A 135 4.00 -12.54 -14.19
C GLU A 135 5.48 -12.67 -13.82
N LEU A 136 5.85 -12.34 -12.58
CA LEU A 136 7.21 -12.54 -12.09
C LEU A 136 7.60 -14.01 -12.18
N GLY A 137 6.71 -14.93 -11.79
CA GLY A 137 6.93 -16.38 -11.93
C GLY A 137 7.20 -16.80 -13.37
N ARG A 138 6.42 -16.28 -14.34
CA ARG A 138 6.63 -16.52 -15.78
C ARG A 138 7.97 -15.95 -16.27
N ARG A 139 8.35 -14.74 -15.83
CA ARG A 139 9.63 -14.11 -16.18
C ARG A 139 10.81 -14.96 -15.67
N VAL A 140 10.78 -15.38 -14.41
CA VAL A 140 11.85 -16.20 -13.80
C VAL A 140 12.02 -17.54 -14.52
N GLN A 141 10.92 -18.25 -14.82
CA GLN A 141 10.98 -19.52 -15.55
C GLN A 141 11.58 -19.38 -16.95
N LYS A 142 11.37 -18.25 -17.62
CA LYS A 142 11.93 -17.98 -18.95
C LYS A 142 13.45 -17.83 -18.92
N TYR A 143 14.01 -17.21 -17.88
CA TYR A 143 15.46 -17.00 -17.73
C TYR A 143 16.19 -18.19 -17.10
N ALA A 144 15.45 -19.13 -16.50
CA ALA A 144 15.99 -20.38 -15.98
C ALA A 144 16.16 -21.48 -17.06
N ARG A 145 15.79 -21.20 -18.31
CA ARG A 145 16.00 -22.05 -19.49
C ARG A 145 17.10 -21.47 -20.37
#